data_AF-A0A975JMM0-F1
#
_entry.id   AF-A0A975JMM0-F1
#
_cell.length_a   1.000
_cell.length_b   1.000
_cell.length_c   1.000
_cell.angle_alpha   90.00
_cell.angle_beta   90.00
_cell.angle_gamma   90.00
#
_symmetry.space_group_name_H-M   'P 1'
#
loop_
_entity.id
_entity.type
_entity.pdbx_description
1 polymer ?
#
loop_
_entity_poly.entity_id
_entity_poly.type
_entity_poly.pdbx_seq_one_letter_code
_entity_poly.pdbx_strand_id
1 'polypeptide(L)'
;MSLATKLQKLRTAKRQSLQDVADAIGASKAHVWELEKGTAKNPSIELVRKLADHFGVSIASLVGEAPDEGSDEEQLLVMYRDLKSLDTKERELIEDIIKGMQKRRTGGRMEIDRIELADCGSPEKIIAEIMRQVPDMPIPVPIEELAEAVGITDIHRLETASFEGGLVTQPERASGVILVNSKGSVQRQRFTIGHELGHYLIIAHQPARAGQFTCSKADMAIREADRDNRARRMELEANRFSAGMLMPLAHFKPDMRNLGTPALEHVFTLATRYNMSNEATALQYVQYNDAVCAVIISKDDVVRRIYKPSRFPFIDVRIGTRLPTPSLAARLSNGQQSDWDDVSAGVWLALSTEGPHPSLQEQAYRLHNGWMMTLLIHTDQDEEEDGEGGISDAFDVWENPRFPSRSRRR
;
A
#
# COMPACT_ATOMS: atom_id res chain seq x y z
N MET A 1 -19.17 16.72 40.93
CA MET A 1 -19.75 17.02 42.28
C MET A 1 -18.63 17.06 43.31
N SER A 2 -18.60 18.02 44.23
CA SER A 2 -17.56 18.12 45.26
C SER A 2 -17.72 17.06 46.36
N LEU A 3 -16.61 16.69 47.01
CA LEU A 3 -16.53 15.76 48.15
C LEU A 3 -17.54 16.14 49.26
N ALA A 4 -17.62 17.42 49.60
CA ALA A 4 -18.53 17.97 50.61
C ALA A 4 -20.00 17.63 50.32
N THR A 5 -20.46 17.88 49.08
CA THR A 5 -21.84 17.61 48.67
C THR A 5 -22.15 16.11 48.60
N LYS A 6 -21.16 15.28 48.23
CA LYS A 6 -21.32 13.81 48.20
C LYS A 6 -21.42 13.22 49.61
N LEU A 7 -20.58 13.67 50.54
CA LEU A 7 -20.63 13.24 51.95
C LEU A 7 -21.98 13.55 52.59
N GLN A 8 -22.48 14.77 52.39
CA GLN A 8 -23.78 15.18 52.92
C GLN A 8 -24.94 14.31 52.36
N LYS A 9 -24.89 13.98 51.06
CA LYS A 9 -25.88 13.09 50.42
C LYS A 9 -25.81 11.68 50.99
N LEU A 10 -24.63 11.08 51.10
CA LEU A 10 -24.43 9.71 51.59
C LEU A 10 -24.87 9.58 53.06
N ARG A 11 -24.52 10.55 53.91
CA ARG A 11 -24.96 10.59 55.31
C ARG A 11 -26.48 10.70 55.43
N THR A 12 -27.09 11.58 54.64
CA THR A 12 -28.55 11.79 54.67
C THR A 12 -29.30 10.56 54.14
N ALA A 13 -28.77 9.90 53.11
CA ALA A 13 -29.33 8.66 52.57
C ALA A 13 -29.33 7.52 53.60
N LYS A 14 -28.27 7.40 54.40
CA LYS A 14 -28.20 6.44 55.52
C LYS A 14 -28.92 6.93 56.81
N ARG A 15 -29.55 8.11 56.79
CA ARG A 15 -30.22 8.75 57.95
C ARG A 15 -29.34 8.89 59.19
N GLN A 16 -28.04 9.11 59.00
CA GLN A 16 -27.05 9.23 60.08
C GLN A 16 -26.88 10.70 60.52
N SER A 17 -26.67 10.90 61.82
CA SER A 17 -26.24 12.19 62.36
C SER A 17 -24.75 12.43 62.09
N LEU A 18 -24.30 13.67 62.23
CA LEU A 18 -22.87 14.01 62.13
C LEU A 18 -22.03 13.31 63.21
N GLN A 19 -22.62 13.02 64.36
CA GLN A 19 -21.95 12.30 65.45
C GLN A 19 -21.75 10.83 65.09
N ASP A 20 -22.76 10.18 64.49
CA ASP A 20 -22.68 8.76 64.12
C ASP A 20 -21.58 8.49 63.08
N VAL A 21 -21.39 9.41 62.13
CA VAL A 21 -20.31 9.33 61.14
C VAL A 21 -18.95 9.59 61.78
N ALA A 22 -18.87 10.55 62.71
CA ALA A 22 -17.64 10.88 63.43
C ALA A 22 -17.16 9.69 64.28
N ASP A 23 -18.07 9.04 65.00
CA ASP A 23 -17.78 7.86 65.82
C ASP A 23 -17.33 6.68 64.95
N ALA A 24 -17.95 6.47 63.79
CA ALA A 24 -17.62 5.37 62.88
C ALA A 24 -16.24 5.49 62.22
N ILE A 25 -15.78 6.72 61.91
CA ILE A 25 -14.48 6.94 61.27
C ILE A 25 -13.37 7.35 62.27
N GLY A 26 -13.71 7.44 63.57
CA GLY A 26 -12.78 7.87 64.61
C GLY A 26 -12.31 9.32 64.46
N ALA A 27 -13.21 10.21 64.06
CA ALA A 27 -12.94 11.65 63.91
C ALA A 27 -13.82 12.48 64.86
N SER A 28 -13.55 13.78 64.98
CA SER A 28 -14.43 14.67 65.75
C SER A 28 -15.63 15.11 64.92
N LYS A 29 -16.78 15.34 65.58
CA LYS A 29 -18.00 15.89 64.94
C LYS A 29 -17.73 17.21 64.20
N ALA A 30 -16.87 18.05 64.76
CA ALA A 30 -16.44 19.31 64.13
C ALA A 30 -15.71 19.06 62.80
N HIS A 31 -14.85 18.04 62.75
CA HIS A 31 -14.10 17.69 61.55
C HIS A 31 -15.00 17.14 60.44
N VAL A 32 -15.98 16.31 60.77
CA VAL A 32 -16.98 15.83 59.79
C VAL A 32 -17.84 16.99 59.26
N TRP A 33 -18.19 17.95 60.11
CA TRP A 33 -18.92 19.15 59.70
C TRP A 33 -18.10 20.05 58.77
N GLU A 34 -16.80 20.24 59.04
CA GLU A 34 -15.87 20.99 58.17
C GLU A 34 -15.70 20.33 56.79
N LEU A 35 -15.70 19.00 56.74
CA LEU A 35 -15.68 18.24 55.49
C LEU A 35 -16.97 18.43 54.68
N GLU A 36 -18.14 18.39 55.33
CA GLU A 36 -19.43 18.64 54.65
C GLU A 36 -19.65 20.12 54.26
N LYS A 37 -18.98 21.06 54.94
CA LYS A 37 -19.00 22.49 54.57
C LYS A 37 -17.96 22.86 53.52
N GLY A 38 -17.04 21.95 53.18
CA GLY A 38 -15.98 22.19 52.20
C GLY A 38 -14.91 23.17 52.69
N THR A 39 -14.83 23.42 54.00
CA THR A 39 -13.83 24.31 54.61
C THR A 39 -12.54 23.59 54.99
N ALA A 40 -12.56 22.25 55.09
CA ALA A 40 -11.37 21.45 55.30
C ALA A 40 -10.50 21.45 54.04
N LYS A 41 -9.35 22.14 54.08
CA LYS A 41 -8.35 22.11 53.01
C LYS A 41 -7.46 20.88 53.19
N ASN A 42 -7.53 19.93 52.25
CA ASN A 42 -6.76 18.68 52.20
C ASN A 42 -7.04 17.68 53.35
N PRO A 43 -8.16 16.93 53.29
CA PRO A 43 -8.32 15.76 54.16
C PRO A 43 -7.23 14.72 53.88
N SER A 44 -6.73 14.07 54.94
CA SER A 44 -5.75 13.01 54.78
C SER A 44 -6.34 11.82 54.02
N ILE A 45 -5.53 11.13 53.22
CA ILE A 45 -5.98 9.97 52.44
C ILE A 45 -6.51 8.83 53.34
N GLU A 46 -6.00 8.72 54.56
CA GLU A 46 -6.48 7.77 55.56
C GLU A 46 -7.92 8.08 55.99
N LEU A 47 -8.25 9.35 56.17
CA LEU A 47 -9.60 9.79 56.53
C LEU A 47 -10.59 9.58 55.38
N VAL A 48 -10.17 9.88 54.15
CA VAL A 48 -10.95 9.63 52.93
C VAL A 48 -11.24 8.13 52.76
N ARG A 49 -10.26 7.27 53.04
CA ARG A 49 -10.45 5.81 53.03
C ARG A 49 -11.46 5.36 54.07
N LYS A 50 -11.35 5.82 55.33
CA LYS A 50 -12.32 5.49 56.39
C LYS A 50 -13.75 5.92 56.04
N LEU A 51 -13.91 7.08 55.41
CA LEU A 51 -15.21 7.55 54.91
C LEU A 51 -15.74 6.67 53.76
N ALA A 52 -14.88 6.31 52.81
CA ALA A 52 -15.22 5.42 51.70
C ALA A 52 -15.69 4.04 52.21
N ASP A 53 -14.96 3.44 53.15
CA ASP A 53 -15.29 2.16 53.78
C ASP A 53 -16.62 2.24 54.55
N HIS A 54 -16.84 3.29 55.35
CA HIS A 54 -18.08 3.49 56.12
C HIS A 54 -19.32 3.65 55.23
N PHE A 55 -19.18 4.39 54.12
CA PHE A 55 -20.28 4.60 53.19
C PHE A 55 -20.43 3.47 52.16
N GLY A 56 -19.45 2.57 52.04
CA GLY A 56 -19.47 1.45 51.10
C GLY A 56 -19.29 1.90 49.65
N VAL A 57 -18.47 2.93 49.42
CA VAL A 57 -18.19 3.51 48.10
C VAL A 57 -16.69 3.51 47.83
N SER A 58 -16.27 3.57 46.56
CA SER A 58 -14.85 3.69 46.24
C SER A 58 -14.31 5.09 46.58
N ILE A 59 -13.01 5.19 46.89
CA ILE A 59 -12.32 6.46 47.13
C ILE A 59 -12.48 7.41 45.92
N ALA A 60 -12.35 6.88 44.70
CA ALA A 60 -12.55 7.63 43.45
C ALA A 60 -13.98 8.24 43.37
N SER A 61 -15.00 7.44 43.72
CA SER A 61 -16.40 7.90 43.79
C SER A 61 -16.59 8.98 44.86
N LEU A 62 -15.91 8.91 46.00
CA LEU A 62 -16.01 9.90 47.08
C LEU A 62 -15.37 11.24 46.68
N VAL A 63 -14.18 11.20 46.07
CA VAL A 63 -13.36 12.39 45.76
C VAL A 63 -13.86 13.14 44.52
N GLY A 64 -14.60 12.50 43.62
CA GLY A 64 -15.15 13.19 42.45
C GLY A 64 -14.78 12.60 41.10
N GLU A 65 -13.90 11.60 41.06
CA GLU A 65 -13.53 10.86 39.85
C GLU A 65 -14.51 9.68 39.67
N ALA A 66 -15.76 10.03 39.37
CA ALA A 66 -16.57 9.12 38.58
C ALA A 66 -16.33 9.53 37.12
N PRO A 67 -15.80 8.63 36.26
CA PRO A 67 -15.76 8.87 34.83
C PRO A 67 -17.20 9.13 34.35
N ASP A 68 -17.40 10.08 33.45
CA ASP A 68 -18.65 10.13 32.70
C ASP A 68 -18.87 8.76 32.03
N GLU A 69 -20.06 8.18 32.22
CA GLU A 69 -20.42 6.93 31.53
C GLU A 69 -20.25 7.15 30.01
N GLY A 70 -19.34 6.41 29.40
CA GLY A 70 -18.95 6.59 28.00
C GLY A 70 -17.70 7.44 27.74
N SER A 71 -16.91 7.79 28.76
CA SER A 71 -15.62 8.46 28.56
C SER A 71 -14.57 7.52 27.92
N ASP A 72 -13.63 8.12 27.20
CA ASP A 72 -12.49 7.41 26.61
C ASP A 72 -11.72 6.56 27.64
N GLU A 73 -11.74 6.95 28.92
CA GLU A 73 -11.07 6.25 30.01
C GLU A 73 -11.72 4.89 30.36
N GLU A 74 -13.06 4.80 30.30
CA GLU A 74 -13.76 3.53 30.52
C GLU A 74 -13.46 2.54 29.38
N GLN A 75 -13.45 3.02 28.14
CA GLN A 75 -13.08 2.21 26.96
C GLN A 75 -11.62 1.78 27.01
N LEU A 76 -10.71 2.65 27.46
CA LEU A 76 -9.29 2.33 27.66
C LEU A 76 -9.09 1.26 28.73
N LEU A 77 -9.85 1.31 29.83
CA LEU A 77 -9.80 0.31 30.89
C LEU A 77 -10.35 -1.06 30.43
N VAL A 78 -11.43 -1.07 29.66
CA VAL A 78 -11.98 -2.30 29.05
C VAL A 78 -10.98 -2.89 28.06
N MET A 79 -10.43 -2.08 27.16
CA MET A 79 -9.42 -2.51 26.19
C MET A 79 -8.15 -3.04 26.86
N TYR A 80 -7.69 -2.42 27.96
CA TYR A 80 -6.57 -2.90 28.75
C TYR A 80 -6.84 -4.27 29.40
N ARG A 81 -8.08 -4.51 29.86
CA ARG A 81 -8.49 -5.81 30.42
C ARG A 81 -8.50 -6.89 29.35
N ASP A 82 -9.04 -6.59 28.17
CA ASP A 82 -9.12 -7.53 27.06
C ASP A 82 -7.72 -7.88 26.52
N LEU A 83 -6.84 -6.89 26.39
CA LEU A 83 -5.42 -7.09 26.04
C LEU A 83 -4.66 -8.02 26.99
N LYS A 84 -5.01 -8.03 28.28
CA LYS A 84 -4.41 -8.95 29.26
C LYS A 84 -4.89 -10.39 29.12
N SER A 85 -6.04 -10.60 28.49
CA SER A 85 -6.63 -11.93 28.30
C SER A 85 -6.13 -12.64 27.03
N LEU A 86 -5.43 -11.93 26.15
CA LEU A 86 -4.87 -12.45 24.90
C LEU A 86 -3.64 -13.32 25.13
N ASP A 87 -3.40 -14.24 24.20
CA ASP A 87 -2.18 -15.05 24.20
C ASP A 87 -0.94 -14.25 23.72
N THR A 88 0.24 -14.87 23.83
CA THR A 88 1.51 -14.20 23.50
C THR A 88 1.58 -13.76 22.03
N LYS A 89 1.03 -14.54 21.09
CA LYS A 89 1.08 -14.23 19.65
C LYS A 89 0.09 -13.15 19.28
N GLU A 90 -1.11 -13.18 19.87
CA GLU A 90 -2.13 -12.14 19.68
C GLU A 90 -1.67 -10.80 20.23
N ARG A 91 -0.98 -10.81 21.38
CA ARG A 91 -0.39 -9.62 21.97
C ARG A 91 0.74 -9.03 21.13
N GLU A 92 1.63 -9.88 20.59
CA GLU A 92 2.68 -9.44 19.65
C GLU A 92 2.09 -8.76 18.41
N LEU A 93 1.03 -9.34 17.82
CA LEU A 93 0.35 -8.76 16.67
C LEU A 93 -0.25 -7.37 16.97
N ILE A 94 -0.90 -7.21 18.13
CA ILE A 94 -1.47 -5.91 18.51
C ILE A 94 -0.38 -4.90 18.85
N GLU A 95 0.71 -5.31 19.50
CA GLU A 95 1.86 -4.44 19.73
C GLU A 95 2.46 -3.92 18.42
N ASP A 96 2.55 -4.76 17.38
CA ASP A 96 3.03 -4.35 16.06
C ASP A 96 2.07 -3.37 15.37
N ILE A 97 0.76 -3.58 15.50
CA ILE A 97 -0.26 -2.63 15.00
C ILE A 97 -0.13 -1.27 15.71
N ILE A 98 -0.03 -1.27 17.04
CA ILE A 98 0.10 -0.04 17.85
C ILE A 98 1.41 0.69 17.51
N LYS A 99 2.54 -0.02 17.40
CA LYS A 99 3.82 0.55 16.96
C LYS A 99 3.70 1.15 15.57
N GLY A 100 3.01 0.49 14.65
CA GLY A 100 2.72 1.02 13.31
C GLY A 100 1.84 2.28 13.32
N MET A 101 0.88 2.38 14.23
CA MET A 101 0.05 3.59 14.41
C MET A 101 0.82 4.72 15.09
N GLN A 102 1.67 4.41 16.07
CA GLN A 102 2.52 5.39 16.77
C GLN A 102 3.60 5.93 15.84
N LYS A 103 4.24 5.09 15.03
CA LYS A 103 5.24 5.51 14.02
C LYS A 103 4.64 6.51 13.02
N ARG A 104 3.38 6.36 12.64
CA ARG A 104 2.62 7.32 11.80
C ARG A 104 2.29 8.64 12.52
N ARG A 105 2.20 8.63 13.85
CA ARG A 105 1.98 9.84 14.68
C ARG A 105 3.28 10.55 15.07
N THR A 106 4.39 9.82 15.21
CA THR A 106 5.68 10.35 15.71
C THR A 106 6.72 10.57 14.62
N GLY A 107 6.60 9.91 13.46
CA GLY A 107 7.33 10.32 12.26
C GLY A 107 6.73 11.63 11.77
N GLY A 108 7.56 12.64 11.49
CA GLY A 108 7.08 13.87 10.87
C GLY A 108 6.18 13.54 9.68
N ARG A 109 5.05 14.24 9.56
CA ARG A 109 4.12 14.08 8.44
C ARG A 109 4.92 14.25 7.15
N MET A 110 4.76 13.35 6.19
CA MET A 110 5.40 13.49 4.88
C MET A 110 4.99 14.85 4.30
N GLU A 111 5.97 15.69 3.96
CA GLU A 111 5.76 17.01 3.37
C GLU A 111 6.30 17.00 1.95
N ILE A 112 5.47 17.44 0.99
CA ILE A 112 5.81 17.48 -0.43
C ILE A 112 5.41 18.85 -1.00
N ASP A 113 6.36 19.52 -1.63
CA ASP A 113 6.13 20.75 -2.37
C ASP A 113 5.51 20.44 -3.75
N ARG A 114 4.22 20.76 -3.86
CA ARG A 114 3.44 20.54 -5.09
C ARG A 114 3.75 21.53 -6.20
N ILE A 115 4.37 22.67 -5.90
CA ILE A 115 4.74 23.66 -6.91
C ILE A 115 5.79 23.06 -7.83
N GLU A 116 6.80 22.38 -7.27
CA GLU A 116 7.84 21.72 -8.05
C GLU A 116 7.29 20.53 -8.88
N LEU A 117 6.25 19.85 -8.39
CA LEU A 117 5.57 18.80 -9.14
C LEU A 117 4.80 19.34 -10.36
N ALA A 118 4.34 20.59 -10.33
CA ALA A 118 3.53 21.17 -11.41
C ALA A 118 4.32 21.34 -12.72
N ASP A 119 5.62 21.53 -12.62
CA ASP A 119 6.52 21.69 -13.77
C ASP A 119 6.94 20.34 -14.39
N CYS A 120 6.57 19.22 -13.76
CA CYS A 120 6.89 17.87 -14.24
C CYS A 120 5.93 17.44 -15.36
N GLY A 121 6.42 17.43 -16.61
CA GLY A 121 5.63 17.08 -17.78
C GLY A 121 5.36 15.58 -18.03
N SER A 122 5.81 14.67 -17.14
CA SER A 122 5.59 13.23 -17.30
C SER A 122 5.45 12.50 -15.96
N PRO A 123 4.79 11.31 -15.93
CA PRO A 123 4.69 10.48 -14.73
C PRO A 123 6.04 10.23 -14.06
N GLU A 124 7.06 9.90 -14.85
CA GLU A 124 8.39 9.56 -14.34
C GLU A 124 9.10 10.76 -13.71
N LYS A 125 8.93 11.97 -14.28
CA LYS A 125 9.49 13.19 -13.69
C LYS A 125 8.82 13.53 -12.35
N ILE A 126 7.50 13.35 -12.25
CA ILE A 126 6.78 13.52 -10.98
C ILE A 126 7.30 12.52 -9.94
N ILE A 127 7.46 11.24 -10.30
CA ILE A 127 8.01 10.23 -9.39
C ILE A 127 9.43 10.61 -8.96
N ALA A 128 10.29 11.01 -9.89
CA ALA A 128 11.67 11.41 -9.59
C ALA A 128 11.71 12.56 -8.59
N GLU A 129 10.84 13.55 -8.78
CA GLU A 129 10.75 14.71 -7.91
C GLU A 129 10.23 14.34 -6.51
N ILE A 130 9.20 13.49 -6.41
CA ILE A 130 8.73 12.95 -5.12
C ILE A 130 9.86 12.22 -4.39
N MET A 131 10.62 11.37 -5.09
CA MET A 131 11.75 10.64 -4.51
C MET A 131 12.90 11.56 -4.12
N ARG A 132 13.08 12.70 -4.79
CA ARG A 132 14.07 13.72 -4.44
C ARG A 132 13.68 14.44 -3.15
N GLN A 133 12.39 14.78 -2.99
CA GLN A 133 11.87 15.44 -1.79
C GLN A 133 11.79 14.49 -0.59
N VAL A 134 11.64 13.18 -0.84
CA VAL A 134 11.62 12.14 0.20
C VAL A 134 12.69 11.07 -0.09
N PRO A 135 13.98 11.36 0.15
CA PRO A 135 15.08 10.43 -0.16
C PRO A 135 14.98 9.08 0.57
N ASP A 136 14.48 9.09 1.80
CA ASP A 136 14.32 7.90 2.65
C ASP A 136 12.93 7.25 2.52
N MET A 137 12.32 7.32 1.32
CA MET A 137 11.00 6.77 1.04
C MET A 137 10.92 5.29 1.46
N PRO A 138 10.05 4.92 2.42
CA PRO A 138 9.99 3.54 2.87
C PRO A 138 9.40 2.62 1.78
N ILE A 139 9.92 1.38 1.71
CA ILE A 139 9.39 0.31 0.86
C ILE A 139 8.72 -0.75 1.75
N PRO A 140 7.46 -1.12 1.52
CA PRO A 140 6.57 -0.63 0.45
C PRO A 140 6.13 0.83 0.67
N VAL A 141 5.98 1.58 -0.42
CA VAL A 141 5.61 3.02 -0.38
C VAL A 141 4.29 3.24 0.36
N PRO A 142 4.22 4.12 1.38
CA PRO A 142 2.99 4.40 2.11
C PRO A 142 2.09 5.32 1.26
N ILE A 143 1.45 4.73 0.25
CA ILE A 143 0.74 5.47 -0.81
C ILE A 143 -0.39 6.34 -0.27
N GLU A 144 -1.03 5.95 0.84
CA GLU A 144 -2.03 6.76 1.54
C GLU A 144 -1.42 8.01 2.19
N GLU A 145 -0.27 7.88 2.85
CA GLU A 145 0.44 9.02 3.46
C GLU A 145 0.99 9.96 2.38
N LEU A 146 1.47 9.40 1.27
CA LEU A 146 1.87 10.17 0.08
C LEU A 146 0.68 10.93 -0.50
N ALA A 147 -0.49 10.30 -0.63
CA ALA A 147 -1.70 10.96 -1.11
C ALA A 147 -2.11 12.12 -0.18
N GLU A 148 -2.06 11.91 1.14
CA GLU A 148 -2.34 12.97 2.12
C GLU A 148 -1.34 14.13 2.02
N ALA A 149 -0.06 13.84 1.88
CA ALA A 149 1.01 14.83 1.77
C ALA A 149 0.84 15.78 0.57
N VAL A 150 0.27 15.28 -0.53
CA VAL A 150 0.04 16.06 -1.75
C VAL A 150 -1.36 16.65 -1.86
N GLY A 151 -2.20 16.55 -0.82
CA GLY A 151 -3.49 17.25 -0.75
C GLY A 151 -4.72 16.40 -1.04
N ILE A 152 -4.62 15.08 -1.05
CA ILE A 152 -5.80 14.22 -0.95
C ILE A 152 -6.30 14.27 0.50
N THR A 153 -7.51 14.76 0.71
CA THR A 153 -8.06 14.96 2.05
C THR A 153 -8.66 13.68 2.63
N ASP A 154 -9.18 12.79 1.77
CA ASP A 154 -9.82 11.54 2.18
C ASP A 154 -9.68 10.43 1.13
N ILE A 155 -9.65 9.18 1.60
CA ILE A 155 -9.70 7.97 0.78
C ILE A 155 -10.84 7.07 1.25
N HIS A 156 -11.93 7.02 0.49
CA HIS A 156 -13.08 6.16 0.80
C HIS A 156 -12.96 4.81 0.10
N ARG A 157 -13.06 3.75 0.90
CA ARG A 157 -13.16 2.38 0.41
C ARG A 157 -14.62 1.97 0.36
N LEU A 158 -15.13 1.70 -0.84
CA LEU A 158 -16.55 1.42 -1.08
C LEU A 158 -16.70 0.05 -1.73
N GLU A 159 -17.72 -0.70 -1.36
CA GLU A 159 -18.08 -1.93 -2.06
C GLU A 159 -18.95 -1.57 -3.26
N THR A 160 -18.44 -1.75 -4.48
CA THR A 160 -19.17 -1.41 -5.70
C THR A 160 -18.81 -2.32 -6.87
N ALA A 161 -19.70 -2.42 -7.85
CA ALA A 161 -19.41 -3.03 -9.15
C ALA A 161 -19.16 -1.99 -10.25
N SER A 162 -19.43 -0.70 -9.99
CA SER A 162 -19.50 0.35 -11.01
C SER A 162 -18.13 0.91 -11.39
N PHE A 163 -17.17 0.92 -10.48
CA PHE A 163 -15.82 1.42 -10.73
C PHE A 163 -14.78 0.61 -9.95
N GLU A 164 -13.53 0.73 -10.36
CA GLU A 164 -12.39 0.19 -9.61
C GLU A 164 -11.69 1.29 -8.79
N GLY A 165 -11.57 2.48 -9.37
CA GLY A 165 -11.13 3.71 -8.72
C GLY A 165 -11.94 4.93 -9.16
N GLY A 166 -11.85 6.01 -8.39
CA GLY A 166 -12.33 7.31 -8.81
C GLY A 166 -11.67 8.44 -8.05
N LEU A 167 -11.64 9.61 -8.68
CA LEU A 167 -11.08 10.84 -8.12
C LEU A 167 -12.13 11.94 -8.24
N VAL A 168 -12.45 12.57 -7.10
CA VAL A 168 -13.26 13.78 -7.04
C VAL A 168 -12.35 14.92 -6.61
N THR A 169 -12.22 15.94 -7.46
CA THR A 169 -11.34 17.08 -7.21
C THR A 169 -11.95 18.37 -7.73
N GLN A 170 -11.57 19.49 -7.12
CA GLN A 170 -11.90 20.83 -7.63
C GLN A 170 -11.10 21.11 -8.92
N PRO A 171 -11.59 21.98 -9.84
CA PRO A 171 -10.88 22.33 -11.08
C PRO A 171 -9.43 22.78 -10.89
N GLU A 172 -9.18 23.57 -9.85
CA GLU A 172 -7.88 24.07 -9.40
C GLU A 172 -7.01 22.99 -8.72
N ARG A 173 -7.58 21.82 -8.45
CA ARG A 173 -6.92 20.67 -7.81
C ARG A 173 -6.26 21.00 -6.47
N ALA A 174 -6.76 21.99 -5.74
CA ALA A 174 -6.24 22.32 -4.42
C ALA A 174 -6.37 21.15 -3.43
N SER A 175 -7.49 20.41 -3.49
CA SER A 175 -7.75 19.21 -2.71
C SER A 175 -8.51 18.17 -3.53
N GLY A 176 -8.40 16.90 -3.15
CA GLY A 176 -9.11 15.80 -3.79
C GLY A 176 -9.52 14.70 -2.82
N VAL A 177 -10.48 13.88 -3.24
CA VAL A 177 -10.94 12.68 -2.53
C VAL A 177 -10.82 11.49 -3.48
N ILE A 178 -10.20 10.42 -3.00
CA ILE A 178 -10.05 9.18 -3.76
C ILE A 178 -11.11 8.18 -3.32
N LEU A 179 -11.74 7.52 -4.29
CA LEU A 179 -12.65 6.40 -4.09
C LEU A 179 -11.97 5.12 -4.58
N VAL A 180 -11.99 4.07 -3.75
CA VAL A 180 -11.36 2.79 -4.07
C VAL A 180 -12.36 1.66 -3.87
N ASN A 181 -12.40 0.73 -4.81
CA ASN A 181 -13.21 -0.47 -4.65
C ASN A 181 -12.59 -1.40 -3.58
N SER A 182 -13.32 -1.60 -2.48
CA SER A 182 -12.92 -2.43 -1.34
C SER A 182 -12.88 -3.93 -1.64
N LYS A 183 -13.51 -4.40 -2.73
CA LYS A 183 -13.43 -5.82 -3.15
C LYS A 183 -12.06 -6.23 -3.66
N GLY A 184 -11.23 -5.26 -4.08
CA GLY A 184 -9.89 -5.54 -4.55
C GLY A 184 -8.98 -6.01 -3.41
N SER A 185 -8.01 -6.88 -3.72
CA SER A 185 -6.90 -7.20 -2.81
C SER A 185 -6.18 -5.92 -2.36
N VAL A 186 -5.45 -5.97 -1.24
CA VAL A 186 -4.66 -4.83 -0.73
C VAL A 186 -3.73 -4.25 -1.80
N GLN A 187 -3.02 -5.09 -2.55
CA GLN A 187 -2.13 -4.66 -3.63
C GLN A 187 -2.89 -3.93 -4.74
N ARG A 188 -4.11 -4.41 -5.07
CA ARG A 188 -4.98 -3.77 -6.06
C ARG A 188 -5.49 -2.42 -5.58
N GLN A 189 -5.91 -2.32 -4.32
CA GLN A 189 -6.34 -1.04 -3.72
C GLN A 189 -5.19 -0.04 -3.73
N ARG A 190 -3.97 -0.45 -3.35
CA ARG A 190 -2.77 0.40 -3.39
C ARG A 190 -2.46 0.88 -4.80
N PHE A 191 -2.53 -0.01 -5.79
CA PHE A 191 -2.39 0.36 -7.20
C PHE A 191 -3.46 1.36 -7.64
N THR A 192 -4.72 1.16 -7.25
CA THR A 192 -5.80 2.09 -7.54
C THR A 192 -5.53 3.47 -6.93
N ILE A 193 -5.11 3.54 -5.66
CA ILE A 193 -4.78 4.83 -5.02
C ILE A 193 -3.65 5.53 -5.77
N GLY A 194 -2.58 4.81 -6.12
CA GLY A 194 -1.50 5.36 -6.95
C GLY A 194 -1.98 5.82 -8.33
N HIS A 195 -2.92 5.11 -8.94
CA HIS A 195 -3.48 5.45 -10.26
C HIS A 195 -4.29 6.75 -10.18
N GLU A 196 -5.22 6.85 -9.24
CA GLU A 196 -6.00 8.08 -9.01
C GLU A 196 -5.09 9.25 -8.62
N LEU A 197 -4.01 8.98 -7.88
CA LEU A 197 -3.01 9.99 -7.56
C LEU A 197 -2.27 10.47 -8.82
N GLY A 198 -1.99 9.59 -9.77
CA GLY A 198 -1.49 9.97 -11.09
C GLY A 198 -2.45 10.93 -11.80
N HIS A 199 -3.76 10.63 -11.81
CA HIS A 199 -4.76 11.57 -12.35
C HIS A 199 -4.78 12.92 -11.65
N TYR A 200 -4.56 12.93 -10.34
CA TYR A 200 -4.55 14.14 -9.52
C TYR A 200 -3.31 15.00 -9.73
N LEU A 201 -2.13 14.40 -9.82
CA LEU A 201 -0.85 15.12 -9.93
C LEU A 201 -0.53 15.54 -11.37
N ILE A 202 -0.94 14.75 -12.37
CA ILE A 202 -0.68 15.09 -13.78
C ILE A 202 -1.69 16.16 -14.21
N ILE A 203 -1.27 17.42 -14.21
CA ILE A 203 -2.11 18.60 -14.49
C ILE A 203 -2.82 18.51 -15.85
N ALA A 204 -2.18 17.90 -16.85
CA ALA A 204 -2.73 17.71 -18.18
C ALA A 204 -3.92 16.74 -18.24
N HIS A 205 -4.12 15.89 -17.22
CA HIS A 205 -5.28 15.03 -17.15
C HIS A 205 -6.53 15.89 -16.94
N GLN A 206 -7.57 15.69 -17.74
CA GLN A 206 -8.83 16.42 -17.58
C GLN A 206 -9.97 15.43 -17.71
N PRO A 207 -10.87 15.35 -16.72
CA PRO A 207 -11.94 14.38 -16.76
C PRO A 207 -12.99 14.77 -17.80
N ALA A 208 -13.72 13.77 -18.31
CA ALA A 208 -14.82 14.02 -19.24
C ALA A 208 -15.98 14.79 -18.58
N ARG A 209 -16.20 14.55 -17.28
CA ARG A 209 -17.12 15.31 -16.43
C ARG A 209 -16.30 16.18 -15.48
N ALA A 210 -16.61 17.47 -15.40
CA ALA A 210 -15.85 18.43 -14.60
C ALA A 210 -15.57 17.91 -13.18
N GLY A 211 -14.29 17.82 -12.81
CA GLY A 211 -13.82 17.43 -11.48
C GLY A 211 -14.00 15.95 -11.09
N GLN A 212 -14.44 15.06 -11.99
CA GLN A 212 -14.74 13.66 -11.65
C GLN A 212 -14.08 12.68 -12.62
N PHE A 213 -13.12 11.90 -12.13
CA PHE A 213 -12.63 10.69 -12.80
C PHE A 213 -13.32 9.46 -12.22
N THR A 214 -13.71 8.55 -13.09
CA THR A 214 -14.24 7.24 -12.71
C THR A 214 -13.58 6.20 -13.61
N CYS A 215 -12.68 5.41 -13.04
CA CYS A 215 -11.86 4.45 -13.79
C CYS A 215 -12.41 3.04 -13.58
N SER A 216 -12.76 2.38 -14.68
CA SER A 216 -13.24 1.00 -14.66
C SER A 216 -12.08 0.00 -14.63
N LYS A 217 -12.40 -1.28 -14.44
CA LYS A 217 -11.40 -2.36 -14.59
C LYS A 217 -10.81 -2.42 -16.00
N ALA A 218 -11.58 -2.07 -17.03
CA ALA A 218 -11.12 -2.08 -18.41
C ALA A 218 -10.13 -0.95 -18.67
N ASP A 219 -10.38 0.23 -18.09
CA ASP A 219 -9.49 1.40 -18.21
C ASP A 219 -8.13 1.11 -17.56
N MET A 220 -8.15 0.56 -16.35
CA MET A 220 -6.94 0.12 -15.64
C MET A 220 -6.23 -1.10 -16.28
N ALA A 221 -6.81 -1.73 -17.30
CA ALA A 221 -6.17 -2.82 -18.04
C ALA A 221 -5.46 -2.35 -19.33
N ILE A 222 -5.62 -1.07 -19.71
CA ILE A 222 -5.00 -0.47 -20.89
C ILE A 222 -3.48 -0.51 -20.76
N ARG A 223 -2.84 -1.02 -21.82
CA ARG A 223 -1.37 -1.19 -21.92
C ARG A 223 -0.77 -0.58 -23.18
N GLU A 224 -1.60 -0.12 -24.12
CA GLU A 224 -1.16 0.44 -25.40
C GLU A 224 -1.64 1.88 -25.54
N ALA A 225 -0.73 2.74 -25.97
CA ALA A 225 -1.04 4.14 -26.24
C ALA A 225 -1.81 4.27 -27.55
N ASP A 226 -2.85 5.07 -27.53
CA ASP A 226 -3.59 5.49 -28.71
C ASP A 226 -3.41 7.00 -28.87
N ARG A 227 -2.65 7.41 -29.90
CA ARG A 227 -2.34 8.83 -30.17
C ARG A 227 -3.60 9.66 -30.40
N ASP A 228 -4.66 9.05 -30.92
CA ASP A 228 -5.88 9.75 -31.27
C ASP A 228 -6.90 9.71 -30.12
N ASN A 229 -6.65 8.91 -29.08
CA ASN A 229 -7.53 8.78 -27.92
C ASN A 229 -6.87 9.36 -26.65
N ARG A 230 -7.25 10.60 -26.32
CA ARG A 230 -6.73 11.31 -25.14
C ARG A 230 -7.02 10.59 -23.82
N ALA A 231 -8.21 10.01 -23.65
CA ALA A 231 -8.59 9.30 -22.43
C ALA A 231 -7.67 8.08 -22.20
N ARG A 232 -7.43 7.28 -23.24
CA ARG A 232 -6.52 6.13 -23.16
C ARG A 232 -5.08 6.52 -22.78
N ARG A 233 -4.61 7.68 -23.26
CA ARG A 233 -3.28 8.18 -22.85
C ARG A 233 -3.24 8.52 -21.36
N MET A 234 -4.26 9.21 -20.84
CA MET A 234 -4.34 9.52 -19.42
C MET A 234 -4.34 8.25 -18.56
N GLU A 235 -5.14 7.26 -18.92
CA GLU A 235 -5.19 5.97 -18.20
C GLU A 235 -3.81 5.27 -18.21
N LEU A 236 -3.12 5.29 -19.35
CA LEU A 236 -1.78 4.71 -19.46
C LEU A 236 -0.74 5.48 -18.63
N GLU A 237 -0.79 6.81 -18.66
CA GLU A 237 0.06 7.69 -17.85
C GLU A 237 -0.19 7.49 -16.34
N ALA A 238 -1.44 7.35 -15.92
CA ALA A 238 -1.82 7.05 -14.54
C ALA A 238 -1.36 5.64 -14.11
N ASN A 239 -1.49 4.64 -14.99
CA ASN A 239 -0.95 3.29 -14.73
C ASN A 239 0.58 3.29 -14.58
N ARG A 240 1.29 4.06 -15.43
CA ARG A 240 2.74 4.24 -15.35
C ARG A 240 3.14 4.93 -14.05
N PHE A 241 2.44 6.01 -13.69
CA PHE A 241 2.65 6.70 -12.42
C PHE A 241 2.50 5.74 -11.23
N SER A 242 1.38 5.02 -11.16
CA SER A 242 1.11 4.09 -10.06
C SER A 242 2.15 2.98 -9.94
N ALA A 243 2.47 2.33 -11.06
CA ALA A 243 3.47 1.26 -11.07
C ALA A 243 4.86 1.77 -10.68
N GLY A 244 5.28 2.92 -11.23
CA GLY A 244 6.59 3.52 -10.95
C GLY A 244 6.70 4.06 -9.53
N MET A 245 5.63 4.61 -8.97
CA MET A 245 5.62 5.08 -7.58
C MET A 245 5.60 3.91 -6.59
N LEU A 246 4.87 2.82 -6.89
CA LEU A 246 4.81 1.65 -6.01
C LEU A 246 6.06 0.74 -6.13
N MET A 247 6.80 0.82 -7.25
CA MET A 247 8.10 0.19 -7.45
C MET A 247 9.14 1.22 -7.97
N PRO A 248 9.60 2.18 -7.14
CA PRO A 248 10.53 3.22 -7.58
C PRO A 248 11.83 2.63 -8.11
N LEU A 249 12.22 2.99 -9.34
CA LEU A 249 13.40 2.39 -10.01
C LEU A 249 14.70 2.59 -9.23
N ALA A 250 14.82 3.69 -8.49
CA ALA A 250 15.97 3.99 -7.64
C ALA A 250 16.20 2.90 -6.56
N HIS A 251 15.14 2.21 -6.13
CA HIS A 251 15.21 1.10 -5.18
C HIS A 251 15.09 -0.25 -5.90
N PHE A 252 14.18 -0.34 -6.87
CA PHE A 252 13.82 -1.61 -7.53
C PHE A 252 14.97 -2.20 -8.33
N LYS A 253 15.74 -1.36 -9.05
CA LYS A 253 16.89 -1.84 -9.83
C LYS A 253 18.02 -2.38 -8.95
N PRO A 254 18.50 -1.66 -7.90
CA PRO A 254 19.46 -2.23 -6.96
C PRO A 254 18.96 -3.51 -6.30
N ASP A 255 17.73 -3.55 -5.82
CA ASP A 255 17.17 -4.74 -5.16
C ASP A 255 17.13 -5.94 -6.11
N MET A 256 16.77 -5.73 -7.38
CA MET A 256 16.80 -6.77 -8.40
C MET A 256 18.23 -7.25 -8.72
N ARG A 257 19.19 -6.33 -8.86
CA ARG A 257 20.61 -6.66 -9.12
C ARG A 257 21.23 -7.46 -7.99
N ASN A 258 20.90 -7.12 -6.75
CA ASN A 258 21.38 -7.81 -5.56
C ASN A 258 20.89 -9.27 -5.46
N LEU A 259 19.84 -9.64 -6.18
CA LEU A 259 19.36 -11.02 -6.27
C LEU A 259 20.16 -11.86 -7.29
N GLY A 260 20.96 -11.24 -8.16
CA GLY A 260 21.82 -11.93 -9.13
C GLY A 260 21.11 -12.30 -10.43
N THR A 261 21.53 -13.43 -11.03
CA THR A 261 21.03 -13.95 -12.31
C THR A 261 19.51 -14.10 -12.30
N PRO A 262 18.78 -13.71 -13.35
CA PRO A 262 17.33 -13.66 -13.28
C PRO A 262 16.69 -15.01 -12.95
N ALA A 263 15.65 -14.98 -12.12
CA ALA A 263 14.90 -16.17 -11.69
C ALA A 263 13.48 -15.78 -11.27
N LEU A 264 12.52 -16.70 -11.37
CA LEU A 264 11.11 -16.47 -11.00
C LEU A 264 10.94 -16.15 -9.52
N GLU A 265 11.81 -16.70 -8.67
CA GLU A 265 11.85 -16.42 -7.23
C GLU A 265 12.10 -14.94 -6.94
N HIS A 266 12.82 -14.24 -7.82
CA HIS A 266 13.08 -12.81 -7.66
C HIS A 266 11.77 -12.03 -7.82
N VAL A 267 10.92 -12.43 -8.77
CA VAL A 267 9.60 -11.81 -8.96
C VAL A 267 8.77 -11.91 -7.69
N PHE A 268 8.72 -13.09 -7.04
CA PHE A 268 7.95 -13.27 -5.81
C PHE A 268 8.55 -12.52 -4.61
N THR A 269 9.88 -12.52 -4.50
CA THR A 269 10.62 -11.79 -3.46
C THR A 269 10.37 -10.29 -3.56
N LEU A 270 10.50 -9.73 -4.76
CA LEU A 270 10.26 -8.32 -5.03
C LEU A 270 8.77 -7.97 -4.89
N ALA A 271 7.85 -8.83 -5.35
CA ALA A 271 6.41 -8.61 -5.18
C ALA A 271 6.03 -8.50 -3.70
N THR A 272 6.62 -9.35 -2.86
CA THR A 272 6.44 -9.30 -1.40
C THR A 272 7.01 -8.02 -0.82
N ARG A 273 8.25 -7.67 -1.16
CA ARG A 273 8.95 -6.48 -0.65
C ARG A 273 8.22 -5.17 -0.98
N TYR A 274 7.76 -5.02 -2.22
CA TYR A 274 7.05 -3.82 -2.68
C TYR A 274 5.53 -3.86 -2.43
N ASN A 275 5.03 -4.97 -1.88
CA ASN A 275 3.60 -5.23 -1.69
C ASN A 275 2.78 -5.00 -2.97
N MET A 276 3.23 -5.64 -4.05
CA MET A 276 2.65 -5.60 -5.39
C MET A 276 2.23 -6.99 -5.85
N SER A 277 1.44 -7.08 -6.92
CA SER A 277 1.08 -8.38 -7.48
C SER A 277 2.26 -8.98 -8.26
N ASN A 278 2.38 -10.31 -8.25
CA ASN A 278 3.39 -11.03 -9.03
C ASN A 278 3.39 -10.64 -10.51
N GLU A 279 2.21 -10.38 -11.08
CA GLU A 279 2.06 -9.97 -12.48
C GLU A 279 2.60 -8.55 -12.73
N ALA A 280 2.30 -7.59 -11.85
CA ALA A 280 2.82 -6.22 -11.97
C ALA A 280 4.34 -6.18 -11.76
N THR A 281 4.84 -6.95 -10.78
CA THR A 281 6.27 -7.09 -10.54
C THR A 281 6.98 -7.78 -11.70
N ALA A 282 6.42 -8.84 -12.29
CA ALA A 282 6.98 -9.50 -13.46
C ALA A 282 7.14 -8.54 -14.64
N LEU A 283 6.14 -7.68 -14.89
CA LEU A 283 6.21 -6.65 -15.93
C LEU A 283 7.39 -5.67 -15.70
N GLN A 284 7.54 -5.14 -14.49
CA GLN A 284 8.67 -4.25 -14.17
C GLN A 284 10.01 -4.98 -14.24
N TYR A 285 10.04 -6.21 -13.73
CA TYR A 285 11.23 -7.07 -13.74
C TYR A 285 11.77 -7.25 -15.15
N VAL A 286 10.97 -7.73 -16.11
CA VAL A 286 11.44 -7.92 -17.49
C VAL A 286 11.79 -6.62 -18.22
N GLN A 287 11.16 -5.52 -17.83
CA GLN A 287 11.37 -4.22 -18.45
C GLN A 287 12.72 -3.60 -18.07
N TYR A 288 13.18 -3.85 -16.84
CA TYR A 288 14.34 -3.16 -16.26
C TYR A 288 15.50 -4.07 -15.87
N ASN A 289 15.36 -5.40 -16.02
CA ASN A 289 16.48 -6.31 -15.81
C ASN A 289 17.58 -6.06 -16.83
N ASP A 290 18.84 -6.17 -16.41
CA ASP A 290 19.99 -6.00 -17.30
C ASP A 290 20.04 -7.17 -18.33
N ALA A 291 19.71 -8.40 -17.90
CA ALA A 291 19.56 -9.55 -18.78
C ALA A 291 18.30 -9.46 -19.66
N VAL A 292 18.40 -9.90 -20.92
CA VAL A 292 17.28 -9.93 -21.87
C VAL A 292 16.33 -11.08 -21.51
N CYS A 293 15.24 -10.79 -20.81
CA CYS A 293 14.28 -11.80 -20.38
C CYS A 293 12.82 -11.46 -20.72
N ALA A 294 11.97 -12.48 -20.75
CA ALA A 294 10.53 -12.36 -20.96
C ALA A 294 9.76 -13.26 -19.99
N VAL A 295 8.56 -12.84 -19.61
CA VAL A 295 7.65 -13.62 -18.75
C VAL A 295 6.36 -13.91 -19.49
N ILE A 296 5.97 -15.19 -19.51
CA ILE A 296 4.70 -15.66 -20.05
C ILE A 296 3.82 -16.11 -18.88
N ILE A 297 2.57 -15.64 -18.87
CA ILE A 297 1.55 -16.10 -17.92
C ILE A 297 0.54 -16.94 -18.68
N SER A 298 0.30 -18.16 -18.22
CA SER A 298 -0.75 -19.03 -18.76
C SER A 298 -1.68 -19.53 -17.65
N LYS A 299 -2.87 -19.96 -18.06
CA LYS A 299 -3.86 -20.59 -17.18
C LYS A 299 -4.45 -21.79 -17.89
N ASP A 300 -4.40 -22.96 -17.26
CA ASP A 300 -4.88 -24.23 -17.80
C ASP A 300 -4.29 -24.49 -19.20
N ASP A 301 -2.96 -24.35 -19.30
CA ASP A 301 -2.13 -24.37 -20.51
C ASP A 301 -2.42 -23.29 -21.56
N VAL A 302 -3.37 -22.37 -21.34
CA VAL A 302 -3.70 -21.32 -22.31
C VAL A 302 -2.94 -20.05 -21.97
N VAL A 303 -2.16 -19.54 -22.91
CA VAL A 303 -1.39 -18.29 -22.77
C VAL A 303 -2.35 -17.12 -22.57
N ARG A 304 -2.14 -16.36 -21.48
CA ARG A 304 -2.97 -15.21 -21.09
C ARG A 304 -2.23 -13.90 -21.23
N ARG A 305 -0.93 -13.86 -20.94
CA ARG A 305 -0.10 -12.64 -21.01
C ARG A 305 1.32 -12.99 -21.46
N ILE A 306 1.95 -12.03 -22.12
CA ILE A 306 3.34 -12.07 -22.51
C ILE A 306 3.94 -10.71 -22.17
N TYR A 307 4.99 -10.70 -21.37
CA TYR A 307 5.73 -9.52 -20.96
C TYR A 307 7.16 -9.65 -21.47
N LYS A 308 7.59 -8.70 -22.29
CA LYS A 308 8.93 -8.69 -22.87
C LYS A 308 9.38 -7.27 -23.16
N PRO A 309 10.67 -6.92 -22.99
CA PRO A 309 11.20 -5.66 -23.47
C PRO A 309 11.28 -5.64 -25.00
N SER A 310 11.41 -4.46 -25.59
CA SER A 310 11.51 -4.28 -27.05
C SER A 310 12.72 -5.02 -27.67
N ARG A 311 13.81 -5.17 -26.89
CA ARG A 311 15.04 -5.87 -27.28
C ARG A 311 14.92 -7.41 -27.26
N PHE A 312 13.88 -7.96 -26.62
CA PHE A 312 13.68 -9.40 -26.60
C PHE A 312 13.17 -9.89 -27.96
N PRO A 313 13.70 -11.01 -28.51
CA PRO A 313 13.28 -11.53 -29.80
C PRO A 313 11.77 -11.72 -29.94
N PHE A 314 11.29 -11.82 -31.18
CA PHE A 314 9.87 -11.96 -31.43
C PHE A 314 9.36 -13.31 -30.93
N ILE A 315 8.45 -13.29 -29.95
CA ILE A 315 7.76 -14.47 -29.44
C ILE A 315 6.63 -14.82 -30.41
N ASP A 316 6.66 -16.02 -30.99
CA ASP A 316 5.66 -16.48 -31.99
C ASP A 316 4.35 -16.94 -31.33
N VAL A 317 4.43 -17.37 -30.07
CA VAL A 317 3.27 -17.82 -29.29
C VAL A 317 2.30 -16.66 -29.06
N ARG A 318 1.00 -16.91 -29.27
CA ARG A 318 -0.05 -15.88 -29.19
C ARG A 318 -0.87 -16.00 -27.92
N ILE A 319 -1.38 -14.88 -27.44
CA ILE A 319 -2.38 -14.89 -26.37
C ILE A 319 -3.63 -15.63 -26.85
N GLY A 320 -4.13 -16.55 -26.02
CA GLY A 320 -5.28 -17.41 -26.32
C GLY A 320 -4.93 -18.77 -26.93
N THR A 321 -3.68 -19.03 -27.31
CA THR A 321 -3.24 -20.36 -27.77
C THR A 321 -2.75 -21.20 -26.60
N ARG A 322 -2.67 -22.53 -26.80
CA ARG A 322 -2.03 -23.42 -25.81
C ARG A 322 -0.53 -23.17 -25.77
N LEU A 323 0.08 -23.44 -24.62
CA LEU A 323 1.52 -23.52 -24.46
C LEU A 323 2.11 -24.51 -25.48
N PRO A 324 3.29 -24.22 -26.05
CA PRO A 324 4.01 -25.17 -26.89
C PRO A 324 4.25 -26.47 -26.13
N THR A 325 3.85 -27.62 -26.70
CA THR A 325 4.04 -28.93 -26.06
C THR A 325 5.48 -29.21 -25.60
N PRO A 326 6.54 -28.81 -26.34
CA PRO A 326 7.91 -29.02 -25.89
C PRO A 326 8.34 -28.15 -24.70
N SER A 327 7.63 -27.05 -24.41
CA SER A 327 8.01 -26.14 -23.32
C SER A 327 7.96 -26.82 -21.95
N LEU A 328 8.90 -26.46 -21.09
CA LEU A 328 8.99 -26.90 -19.71
C LEU A 328 7.71 -26.57 -18.95
N ALA A 329 7.10 -25.42 -19.23
CA ALA A 329 5.83 -25.03 -18.67
C ALA A 329 4.69 -26.02 -18.98
N ALA A 330 4.63 -26.56 -20.20
CA ALA A 330 3.65 -27.57 -20.59
C ALA A 330 3.98 -28.97 -20.02
N ARG A 331 5.27 -29.27 -19.81
CA ARG A 331 5.75 -30.57 -19.32
C ARG A 331 5.82 -30.68 -17.79
N LEU A 332 5.79 -29.56 -17.07
CA LEU A 332 5.92 -29.52 -15.62
C LEU A 332 4.73 -30.25 -14.98
N SER A 333 4.91 -31.52 -14.66
CA SER A 333 3.86 -32.40 -14.11
C SER A 333 3.92 -32.48 -12.59
N ASN A 334 5.13 -32.47 -12.02
CA ASN A 334 5.41 -32.56 -10.58
C ASN A 334 6.19 -31.33 -10.11
N GLY A 335 5.94 -30.90 -8.87
CA GLY A 335 6.65 -29.78 -8.25
C GLY A 335 5.99 -28.42 -8.52
N GLN A 336 6.31 -27.46 -7.65
CA GLN A 336 5.84 -26.09 -7.76
C GLN A 336 6.70 -25.27 -8.72
N GLN A 337 7.98 -25.59 -8.83
CA GLN A 337 8.95 -24.87 -9.62
C GLN A 337 9.87 -25.87 -10.32
N SER A 338 10.29 -25.55 -11.54
CA SER A 338 11.33 -26.28 -12.26
C SER A 338 12.73 -25.72 -11.98
N ASP A 339 13.74 -26.55 -12.19
CA ASP A 339 15.08 -26.05 -12.48
C ASP A 339 15.10 -25.33 -13.85
N TRP A 340 16.22 -24.69 -14.16
CA TRP A 340 16.49 -24.14 -15.49
C TRP A 340 16.68 -25.25 -16.53
N ASP A 341 16.08 -25.10 -17.70
CA ASP A 341 16.24 -26.01 -18.85
C ASP A 341 16.60 -25.20 -20.10
N ASP A 342 17.52 -25.72 -20.91
CA ASP A 342 17.81 -25.16 -22.24
C ASP A 342 16.68 -25.57 -23.18
N VAL A 343 16.10 -24.61 -23.89
CA VAL A 343 14.99 -24.84 -24.80
C VAL A 343 15.35 -24.40 -26.21
N SER A 344 14.99 -25.21 -27.20
CA SER A 344 15.14 -24.81 -28.61
C SER A 344 14.37 -23.51 -28.83
N ALA A 345 15.06 -22.48 -29.34
CA ALA A 345 14.46 -21.16 -29.54
C ALA A 345 13.17 -21.20 -30.38
N GLY A 346 13.04 -22.15 -31.32
CA GLY A 346 11.84 -22.33 -32.15
C GLY A 346 10.59 -22.79 -31.39
N VAL A 347 10.73 -23.18 -30.12
CA VAL A 347 9.58 -23.47 -29.23
C VAL A 347 8.81 -22.19 -28.91
N TRP A 348 9.51 -21.07 -28.72
CA TRP A 348 8.93 -19.81 -28.25
C TRP A 348 9.03 -18.68 -29.27
N LEU A 349 10.10 -18.65 -30.07
CA LEU A 349 10.48 -17.52 -30.92
C LEU A 349 10.17 -17.81 -32.39
N ALA A 350 9.84 -16.75 -33.13
CA ALA A 350 9.83 -16.82 -34.58
C ALA A 350 11.27 -16.78 -35.09
N LEU A 351 11.77 -17.92 -35.57
CA LEU A 351 13.13 -18.04 -36.07
C LEU A 351 13.24 -17.52 -37.50
N SER A 352 14.33 -16.81 -37.77
CA SER A 352 14.79 -16.57 -39.14
C SER A 352 15.26 -17.89 -39.76
N THR A 353 15.09 -18.05 -41.06
CA THR A 353 15.66 -19.18 -41.82
C THR A 353 17.17 -19.04 -42.04
N GLU A 354 17.72 -17.85 -41.79
CA GLU A 354 19.13 -17.54 -41.95
C GLU A 354 19.73 -17.03 -40.63
N GLY A 355 20.93 -17.51 -40.30
CA GLY A 355 21.69 -17.14 -39.10
C GLY A 355 21.63 -18.17 -37.95
N PRO A 356 22.49 -18.03 -36.93
CA PRO A 356 22.43 -18.86 -35.73
C PRO A 356 21.12 -18.59 -34.97
N HIS A 357 20.53 -19.65 -34.42
CA HIS A 357 19.37 -19.52 -33.55
C HIS A 357 19.81 -19.10 -32.16
N PRO A 358 19.06 -18.20 -31.49
CA PRO A 358 19.49 -17.70 -30.20
C PRO A 358 19.46 -18.79 -29.14
N SER A 359 20.38 -18.70 -28.19
CA SER A 359 20.34 -19.55 -26.99
C SER A 359 19.24 -19.08 -26.05
N LEU A 360 18.33 -19.98 -25.68
CA LEU A 360 17.15 -19.67 -24.87
C LEU A 360 17.06 -20.65 -23.71
N GLN A 361 16.93 -20.11 -22.50
CA GLN A 361 16.67 -20.88 -21.29
C GLN A 361 15.26 -20.59 -20.79
N GLU A 362 14.62 -21.59 -20.20
CA GLU A 362 13.31 -21.46 -19.59
C GLU A 362 13.27 -21.97 -18.15
N GLN A 363 12.49 -21.28 -17.32
CA GLN A 363 12.11 -21.69 -15.97
C GLN A 363 10.59 -21.59 -15.85
N ALA A 364 9.96 -22.54 -15.17
CA ALA A 364 8.52 -22.58 -14.98
C ALA A 364 8.15 -22.65 -13.50
N TYR A 365 7.12 -21.90 -13.12
CA TYR A 365 6.57 -21.87 -11.76
C TYR A 365 5.05 -22.00 -11.80
N ARG A 366 4.55 -23.05 -11.15
CA ARG A 366 3.13 -23.35 -10.98
C ARG A 366 2.54 -22.51 -9.85
N LEU A 367 1.60 -21.64 -10.22
CA LEU A 367 0.80 -20.85 -9.31
C LEU A 367 -0.51 -21.60 -8.96
N HIS A 368 -1.28 -21.06 -8.02
CA HIS A 368 -2.55 -21.65 -7.62
C HIS A 368 -3.61 -21.61 -8.75
N ASN A 369 -4.64 -22.47 -8.68
CA ASN A 369 -5.81 -22.45 -9.56
C ASN A 369 -5.48 -22.51 -11.07
N GLY A 370 -4.50 -23.34 -11.43
CA GLY A 370 -4.13 -23.63 -12.83
C GLY A 370 -3.28 -22.55 -13.51
N TRP A 371 -2.87 -21.51 -12.77
CA TRP A 371 -1.97 -20.47 -13.29
C TRP A 371 -0.52 -20.96 -13.34
N MET A 372 0.23 -20.50 -14.33
CA MET A 372 1.64 -20.81 -14.53
C MET A 372 2.37 -19.54 -14.97
N MET A 373 3.56 -19.33 -14.42
CA MET A 373 4.50 -18.28 -14.83
C MET A 373 5.73 -18.95 -15.46
N THR A 374 6.13 -18.48 -16.63
CA THR A 374 7.32 -18.98 -17.34
C THR A 374 8.26 -17.82 -17.58
N LEU A 375 9.50 -17.94 -17.16
CA LEU A 375 10.57 -16.98 -17.45
C LEU A 375 11.42 -17.54 -18.58
N LEU A 376 11.69 -16.71 -19.58
CA LEU A 376 12.62 -16.98 -20.67
C LEU A 376 13.80 -16.04 -20.56
N ILE A 377 15.03 -16.56 -20.67
CA ILE A 377 16.25 -15.76 -20.72
C ILE A 377 16.96 -16.04 -22.04
N HIS A 378 17.32 -14.96 -22.73
CA HIS A 378 18.19 -15.02 -23.89
C HIS A 378 19.65 -14.97 -23.44
N THR A 379 20.44 -15.98 -23.79
CA THR A 379 21.79 -16.18 -23.24
C THR A 379 22.93 -15.83 -24.19
N ASP A 380 22.68 -15.43 -25.44
CA ASP A 380 23.79 -14.96 -26.28
C ASP A 380 24.29 -13.58 -25.82
N GLN A 381 25.48 -13.58 -25.23
CA GLN A 381 26.37 -12.43 -25.12
C GLN A 381 27.74 -12.85 -25.65
N ASP A 382 28.02 -12.51 -26.92
CA ASP A 382 29.34 -11.98 -27.22
C ASP A 382 29.32 -10.52 -26.73
N GLU A 383 30.08 -10.26 -25.69
CA GLU A 383 30.36 -8.92 -25.18
C GLU A 383 31.25 -8.18 -26.19
N GLU A 384 30.66 -7.38 -27.08
CA GLU A 384 31.38 -6.21 -27.62
C GLU A 384 31.04 -5.01 -26.73
N GLU A 385 31.95 -4.74 -25.78
CA GLU A 385 32.12 -3.45 -25.11
C GLU A 385 32.47 -2.38 -26.15
N ASP A 386 31.51 -1.98 -26.99
CA ASP A 386 31.68 -0.84 -27.87
C ASP A 386 31.12 0.43 -27.21
N GLY A 387 32.06 1.13 -26.58
CA GLY A 387 32.11 2.58 -26.63
C GLY A 387 31.48 3.32 -25.46
N GLU A 388 32.25 4.21 -24.88
CA GLU A 388 31.84 5.34 -24.06
C GLU A 388 30.65 6.11 -24.68
N GLY A 389 29.44 5.60 -24.48
CA GLY A 389 28.21 6.36 -24.54
C GLY A 389 27.75 6.49 -23.11
N GLY A 390 28.12 7.59 -22.44
CA GLY A 390 27.62 7.91 -21.11
C GLY A 390 26.13 7.59 -21.07
N ILE A 391 25.75 6.66 -20.21
CA ILE A 391 24.36 6.31 -19.96
C ILE A 391 23.69 7.62 -19.58
N SER A 392 22.93 8.20 -20.51
CA SER A 392 22.30 9.49 -20.26
C SER A 392 21.37 9.31 -19.07
N ASP A 393 21.50 10.25 -18.13
CA ASP A 393 20.88 10.24 -16.82
C ASP A 393 19.43 9.75 -16.87
N ALA A 394 19.22 8.57 -16.28
CA ALA A 394 18.02 8.04 -15.63
C ALA A 394 16.61 8.14 -16.29
N PHE A 395 16.39 8.87 -17.39
CA PHE A 395 15.04 9.21 -17.87
C PHE A 395 14.91 9.35 -19.40
N ASP A 396 15.99 9.18 -20.17
CA ASP A 396 16.04 9.54 -21.60
C ASP A 396 15.48 8.49 -22.58
N VAL A 397 15.07 7.31 -22.10
CA VAL A 397 14.60 6.21 -22.96
C VAL A 397 13.12 6.35 -23.40
N TRP A 398 12.40 7.37 -22.91
CA TRP A 398 10.95 7.51 -23.12
C TRP A 398 10.53 8.57 -24.14
N GLU A 399 11.47 9.27 -24.80
CA GLU A 399 11.13 10.31 -25.78
C GLU A 399 10.71 9.78 -27.17
N ASN A 400 10.81 8.47 -27.45
CA ASN A 400 10.47 7.99 -28.79
C ASN A 400 9.86 6.58 -28.82
N PRO A 401 8.54 6.44 -28.63
CA PRO A 401 7.85 5.23 -29.05
C PRO A 401 8.02 5.16 -30.57
N ARG A 402 8.72 4.17 -31.12
CA ARG A 402 8.69 3.96 -32.57
C ARG A 402 7.25 3.58 -32.95
N PHE A 403 6.51 4.54 -33.49
CA PHE A 403 5.15 4.36 -33.95
C PHE A 403 5.15 3.51 -35.22
N PRO A 404 4.35 2.43 -35.31
CA PRO A 404 4.07 1.83 -36.60
C PRO A 404 3.31 2.87 -37.44
N SER A 405 3.95 3.39 -38.48
CA SER A 405 3.28 4.25 -39.44
C SER A 405 2.17 3.45 -40.10
N ARG A 406 0.91 3.86 -39.91
CA ARG A 406 -0.16 3.40 -40.80
C ARG A 406 0.20 3.90 -42.18
N SER A 407 0.62 3.00 -43.06
CA SER A 407 0.71 3.28 -44.49
C SER A 407 -0.65 3.81 -44.94
N ARG A 408 -0.67 5.08 -45.35
CA ARG A 408 -1.80 5.63 -46.08
C ARG A 408 -1.90 4.85 -47.38
N ARG A 409 -2.81 3.87 -47.44
CA ARG A 409 -3.29 3.36 -48.72
C ARG A 409 -3.97 4.53 -49.45
N ARG A 410 -3.39 4.95 -50.57
CA ARG A 410 -4.11 5.60 -51.65
C ARG A 410 -4.74 4.53 -52.52
#